data_AF-A0A3D5TC42-F1
#
_entry.id   AF-A0A3D5TC42-F1
#
_cell.length_a   1.000
_cell.length_b   1.000
_cell.length_c   1.000
_cell.angle_alpha   90.00
_cell.angle_beta   90.00
_cell.angle_gamma   90.00
#
_symmetry.space_group_name_H-M   'P 1'
#
loop_
_entity.id
_entity.type
_entity.pdbx_description
1 polymer ?
#
loop_
_entity_poly.entity_id
_entity_poly.type
_entity_poly.pdbx_seq_one_letter_code
_entity_poly.pdbx_strand_id
1 'polypeptide(L)' 'MTIEMKMDQRYEQGKNEGEQNRDRELIAKWLQKGKTIAEIAEDLDRSEEYVKSLICSQE' A
#
# COMPACT_ATOMS: atom_id res chain seq x y z
N MET A 1 -34.04 -23.28 -1.38
CA MET A 1 -32.96 -22.66 -2.16
C MET A 1 -32.01 -22.00 -1.18
N THR A 2 -31.11 -22.78 -0.60
CA THR A 2 -30.15 -22.27 0.41
C THR A 2 -28.88 -21.92 -0.32
N ILE A 3 -28.80 -20.70 -0.83
CA ILE A 3 -27.56 -20.18 -1.41
C ILE A 3 -26.64 -19.89 -0.23
N GLU A 4 -25.69 -20.80 0.00
CA GLU A 4 -24.63 -20.67 0.98
C GLU A 4 -23.83 -19.39 0.68
N MET A 5 -23.97 -18.40 1.57
CA MET A 5 -23.19 -17.17 1.58
C MET A 5 -21.72 -17.49 1.91
N LYS A 6 -20.95 -17.95 0.91
CA LYS A 6 -19.49 -18.08 0.96
C LYS A 6 -18.84 -16.82 0.37
N MET A 7 -19.03 -15.67 1.01
CA MET A 7 -18.37 -14.42 0.59
C MET A 7 -17.62 -13.71 1.72
N ASP A 8 -17.59 -14.27 2.93
CA ASP A 8 -17.12 -13.59 4.13
C ASP A 8 -15.76 -14.11 4.60
N GLN A 9 -14.74 -13.96 3.76
CA GLN A 9 -13.34 -14.00 4.23
C GLN A 9 -12.38 -13.32 3.25
N ARG A 10 -12.73 -13.25 1.96
CA ARG A 10 -11.88 -12.62 0.93
C ARG A 10 -11.97 -11.08 0.89
N TYR A 11 -13.01 -10.50 1.48
CA TYR A 11 -13.28 -9.06 1.40
C TYR A 11 -12.52 -8.23 2.44
N GLU A 12 -12.09 -8.81 3.55
CA GLU A 12 -11.32 -8.09 4.58
C GLU A 12 -9.83 -8.06 4.28
N GLN A 13 -9.28 -9.10 3.66
CA GLN A 13 -7.88 -9.11 3.23
C GLN A 13 -7.62 -8.09 2.10
N GLY A 14 -8.59 -7.89 1.20
CA GLY A 14 -8.48 -6.93 0.09
C GLY A 14 -8.51 -5.46 0.49
N LYS A 15 -9.00 -5.11 1.69
CA LYS A 15 -9.03 -3.71 2.15
C LYS A 15 -7.67 -3.23 2.65
N ASN A 16 -7.01 -4.05 3.47
CA ASN A 16 -5.70 -3.71 4.04
C ASN A 16 -4.56 -3.87 3.00
N GLU A 17 -4.69 -4.82 2.07
CA GLU A 17 -3.84 -4.87 0.88
C GLU A 17 -4.09 -3.67 -0.05
N GLY A 18 -5.33 -3.20 -0.18
CA GLY A 18 -5.68 -2.07 -1.03
C GLY A 18 -5.02 -0.75 -0.62
N GLU A 19 -5.00 -0.46 0.69
CA GLU A 19 -4.35 0.75 1.23
C GLU A 19 -2.83 0.72 1.02
N GLN A 20 -2.18 -0.39 1.39
CA GLN A 20 -0.74 -0.55 1.17
C GLN A 20 -0.37 -0.56 -0.31
N ASN A 21 -1.21 -1.13 -1.18
CA ASN A 21 -0.96 -1.13 -2.62
C ASN A 21 -1.07 0.27 -3.21
N ARG A 22 -2.01 1.08 -2.72
CA ARG A 22 -2.14 2.49 -3.12
C ARG A 22 -0.92 3.30 -2.71
N ASP A 23 -0.45 3.12 -1.48
CA ASP A 23 0.77 3.78 -0.99
C ASP A 23 1.99 3.33 -1.79
N ARG A 24 2.09 2.05 -2.15
CA ARG A 24 3.16 1.52 -3.04
C ARG A 24 3.14 2.17 -4.42
N GLU A 25 1.99 2.27 -5.06
CA GLU A 25 1.86 2.94 -6.37
C GLU A 25 2.28 4.42 -6.29
N LEU A 26 1.88 5.12 -5.21
CA LEU A 26 2.24 6.52 -4.99
C LEU A 26 3.76 6.68 -4.80
N ILE A 27 4.36 5.84 -3.94
CA ILE A 27 5.81 5.84 -3.69
C ILE A 27 6.58 5.59 -5.00
N ALA A 28 6.19 4.58 -5.78
CA ALA A 28 6.84 4.27 -7.07
C ALA A 28 6.71 5.43 -8.06
N LYS A 29 5.51 6.04 -8.17
CA LYS A 29 5.25 7.18 -9.06
C LYS A 29 6.06 8.41 -8.67
N TRP A 30 6.22 8.68 -7.38
CA TRP A 30 7.02 9.80 -6.89
C TRP A 30 8.53 9.57 -7.03
N LEU A 31 9.00 8.34 -6.78
CA LEU A 31 10.38 7.95 -7.08
C LEU A 31 10.71 8.13 -8.57
N GLN A 32 9.79 7.74 -9.47
CA GLN A 32 9.95 7.98 -10.91
C GLN A 32 9.98 9.47 -11.28
N LYS A 33 9.30 10.33 -10.52
CA LYS A 33 9.38 11.79 -10.66
C LYS A 33 10.66 12.40 -10.09
N GLY A 34 11.50 11.61 -9.42
CA GLY A 34 12.72 12.07 -8.76
C GLY A 34 12.52 12.61 -7.35
N LYS A 35 11.37 12.40 -6.71
CA LYS A 35 11.19 12.73 -5.29
C LYS A 35 12.01 11.79 -4.42
N THR A 36 12.51 12.31 -3.31
CA THR A 36 13.25 11.54 -2.31
C THR A 36 12.31 10.81 -1.34
N ILE A 37 12.82 9.78 -0.65
CA ILE A 37 12.05 9.04 0.37
C ILE A 37 11.54 9.98 1.47
N ALA A 38 12.33 10.98 1.88
CA ALA A 38 11.94 11.96 2.90
C ALA A 38 10.74 12.82 2.45
N GLU A 39 10.75 13.32 1.21
CA GLU A 39 9.62 14.07 0.66
C GLU A 39 8.37 13.21 0.49
N ILE A 40 8.54 11.93 0.12
CA ILE A 40 7.43 10.98 0.00
C ILE A 40 6.83 10.65 1.36
N ALA A 41 7.67 10.48 2.37
CA ALA A 41 7.25 10.23 3.75
C ALA A 41 6.45 11.42 4.30
N GLU A 42 6.91 12.65 4.03
CA GLU A 42 6.20 13.88 4.37
C GLU A 42 4.85 14.00 3.64
N ASP A 43 4.80 13.71 2.33
CA ASP A 43 3.56 13.75 1.51
C ASP A 43 2.52 12.71 1.96
N LEU A 44 2.97 11.55 2.47
CA LEU A 44 2.11 10.49 3.01
C LEU A 44 1.75 10.65 4.49
N ASP A 45 2.34 11.63 5.19
CA ASP A 45 2.26 11.73 6.66
C ASP A 45 2.69 10.40 7.33
N ARG A 46 3.78 9.81 6.83
CA ARG A 46 4.36 8.54 7.30
C ARG A 46 5.85 8.70 7.58
N SER A 47 6.43 7.74 8.28
CA SER A 47 7.87 7.71 8.52
C SER A 47 8.64 7.20 7.29
N GLU A 48 9.86 7.67 7.09
CA GLU A 48 10.75 7.16 6.02
C GLU A 48 10.97 5.65 6.13
N GLU A 49 10.98 5.11 7.36
CA GLU A 49 11.07 3.67 7.62
C GLU A 49 9.87 2.90 7.03
N TYR A 50 8.67 3.47 7.08
CA TYR A 50 7.48 2.87 6.49
C TYR A 50 7.59 2.83 4.96
N VAL A 51 8.01 3.93 4.35
CA VAL A 51 8.25 4.02 2.90
C VAL A 51 9.35 3.02 2.48
N LYS A 52 10.46 2.94 3.24
CA LYS A 52 11.53 1.96 3.01
C LYS A 52 11.03 0.53 3.15
N SER A 53 10.20 0.24 4.15
CA SER A 53 9.60 -1.08 4.33
C SER A 53 8.72 -1.47 3.14
N LEU A 54 7.92 -0.53 2.62
CA LEU A 54 7.07 -0.77 1.44
C LEU A 54 7.88 -1.00 0.16
N ILE A 55 9.01 -0.30 0.00
CA ILE A 55 9.92 -0.49 -1.14
C ILE A 55 10.69 -1.82 -1.00
N CYS A 56 11.17 -2.14 0.20
CA CYS A 56 11.98 -3.33 0.49
C CYS A 56 11.18 -4.63 0.54
N SER A 57 9.89 -4.59 0.86
CA SER A 57 8.99 -5.75 0.74
C SER A 57 8.64 -6.13 -0.72
N GLN A 58 9.33 -5.58 -1.74
CA GLN A 58 9.21 -5.99 -3.14
C GLN A 58 10.14 -7.16 -3.55
N GLU A 59 10.98 -7.69 -2.65
CA GLU A 59 11.77 -8.90 -2.92
C GLU A 59 10.99 -10.20 -2.67
#